data_AF-A0A7G9B8A7-F1
#
_entry.id   AF-A0A7G9B8A7-F1
#
_cell.length_a   1.000
_cell.length_b   1.000
_cell.length_c   1.000
_cell.angle_alpha   90.00
_cell.angle_beta   90.00
_cell.angle_gamma   90.00
#
_symmetry.space_group_name_H-M   'P 1'
#
loop_
_entity.id
_entity.type
_entity.pdbx_description
1 polymer ?
#
loop_
_entity_poly.entity_id
_entity_poly.type
_entity_poly.pdbx_seq_one_letter_code
_entity_poly.pdbx_strand_id
1 'polypeptide(L)'
;MPTWLEGHVKERKQKRLPTVTLCSSAGNELLEVWYYGELLTVKGESQSYIIDRGETPGLVAARDPESGEEFVIFDGGQHGYDNMFCDEHNPAQLAHRPLQRYEIPASKLVLELGYNIDYEDEKESFEVDEADTVELVNGERMPWEQVKRDGIDYIALYYVNDKGKQLQILDAELA
;
A
#
# COMPACT_ATOMS: atom_id res chain seq x y z
N MET A 1 -11.36 -1.01 -2.67
CA MET A 1 -10.24 -0.25 -3.27
C MET A 1 -9.90 0.81 -2.27
N PRO A 2 -8.65 0.86 -1.81
CA PRO A 2 -8.26 1.78 -0.77
C PRO A 2 -8.44 3.23 -1.21
N THR A 3 -8.83 4.09 -0.27
CA THR A 3 -9.09 5.50 -0.52
C THR A 3 -7.82 6.27 -0.88
N TRP A 4 -6.67 5.91 -0.28
CA TRP A 4 -5.39 6.56 -0.57
C TRP A 4 -4.88 6.36 -2.01
N LEU A 5 -5.47 5.42 -2.76
CA LEU A 5 -5.17 5.19 -4.17
C LEU A 5 -6.21 5.83 -5.12
N GLU A 6 -7.26 6.48 -4.59
CA GLU A 6 -8.22 7.19 -5.45
C GLU A 6 -7.51 8.25 -6.30
N GLY A 7 -7.86 8.32 -7.58
CA GLY A 7 -7.19 9.19 -8.55
C GLY A 7 -5.95 8.59 -9.20
N HIS A 8 -5.37 7.51 -8.65
CA HIS A 8 -4.14 6.89 -9.14
C HIS A 8 -4.34 5.47 -9.71
N VAL A 9 -5.56 5.15 -10.14
CA VAL A 9 -5.92 3.83 -10.66
C VAL A 9 -6.35 3.92 -12.12
N LYS A 10 -5.64 3.19 -12.98
CA LYS A 10 -5.93 3.08 -14.41
C LYS A 10 -6.94 1.99 -14.73
N GLU A 11 -6.70 0.80 -14.18
CA GLU A 11 -7.48 -0.40 -14.46
C GLU A 11 -7.65 -1.21 -13.18
N ARG A 12 -8.85 -1.74 -12.97
CA ARG A 12 -9.16 -2.66 -11.88
C ARG A 12 -9.71 -3.97 -12.44
N LYS A 13 -9.24 -5.10 -11.93
CA LYS A 13 -9.77 -6.43 -12.25
C LYS A 13 -10.26 -7.09 -10.97
N GLN A 14 -11.51 -7.55 -11.01
CA GLN A 14 -12.11 -8.28 -9.90
C GLN A 14 -11.85 -9.78 -10.10
N LYS A 15 -10.93 -10.32 -9.28
CA LYS A 15 -10.60 -11.75 -9.18
C LYS A 15 -10.78 -12.17 -7.71
N ARG A 16 -10.27 -13.34 -7.31
CA ARG A 16 -10.20 -13.76 -5.90
C ARG A 16 -9.53 -12.68 -5.03
N LEU A 17 -8.37 -12.21 -5.48
CA LEU A 17 -7.73 -10.99 -4.98
C LEU A 17 -7.85 -9.90 -6.05
N PRO A 18 -8.48 -8.75 -5.76
CA PRO A 18 -8.53 -7.64 -6.70
C PRO A 18 -7.15 -7.17 -7.12
N THR A 19 -6.95 -6.96 -8.43
CA THR A 19 -5.72 -6.37 -8.94
C THR A 19 -5.95 -4.98 -9.51
N VAL A 20 -5.00 -4.07 -9.30
CA VAL A 20 -5.10 -2.66 -9.66
C VAL A 20 -3.85 -2.27 -10.44
N THR A 21 -4.00 -1.66 -11.63
CA THR A 21 -2.89 -0.98 -12.31
C THR A 21 -2.88 0.48 -11.90
N LEU A 22 -1.71 0.98 -11.51
CA LEU A 22 -1.53 2.37 -11.10
C LEU A 22 -1.25 3.30 -12.29
N CYS A 23 -1.63 4.56 -12.13
CA CYS A 23 -1.21 5.67 -12.99
C CYS A 23 -1.09 6.97 -12.20
N SER A 24 -0.39 7.94 -12.77
CA SER A 24 -0.41 9.33 -12.29
C SER A 24 -1.78 9.98 -12.52
N SER A 25 -2.03 11.15 -11.93
CA SER A 25 -3.26 11.93 -12.17
C SER A 25 -3.38 12.38 -13.64
N ALA A 26 -2.27 12.49 -14.36
CA ALA A 26 -2.24 12.72 -15.81
C ALA A 26 -2.56 11.46 -16.64
N GLY A 27 -2.65 10.30 -15.99
CA GLY A 27 -2.93 9.00 -16.61
C GLY A 27 -1.71 8.26 -17.14
N ASN A 28 -0.49 8.70 -16.78
CA ASN A 28 0.76 8.03 -17.15
C ASN A 28 0.96 6.74 -16.35
N GLU A 29 1.27 5.64 -17.03
CA GLU A 29 1.40 4.32 -16.41
C GLU A 29 2.87 3.92 -16.13
N LEU A 30 3.85 4.66 -16.65
CA LEU A 30 5.27 4.38 -16.40
C LEU A 30 5.73 5.18 -15.19
N LEU A 31 5.88 4.49 -14.06
CA LEU A 31 6.16 5.10 -12.77
C LEU A 31 7.48 4.58 -12.21
N GLU A 32 8.28 5.48 -11.64
CA GLU A 32 9.41 5.10 -10.80
C GLU A 32 8.89 4.62 -9.44
N VAL A 33 9.59 3.67 -8.83
CA VAL A 33 9.32 3.20 -7.47
C VAL A 33 10.33 3.82 -6.52
N TRP A 34 9.82 4.43 -5.45
CA TRP A 34 10.61 5.04 -4.39
C TRP A 34 10.19 4.41 -3.06
N TYR A 35 11.15 4.13 -2.18
CA TYR A 35 10.85 3.44 -0.95
C TYR A 35 11.73 3.88 0.23
N TYR A 36 11.19 3.74 1.43
CA TYR A 36 11.93 3.65 2.67
C TYR A 36 11.79 2.22 3.19
N GLY A 37 12.91 1.59 3.54
CA GLY A 37 12.96 0.17 3.91
C GLY A 37 14.33 -0.44 3.60
N GLU A 38 14.44 -1.75 3.74
CA GLU A 38 15.58 -2.54 3.30
C GLU A 38 15.25 -3.37 2.06
N LEU A 39 16.29 -3.91 1.41
CA LEU A 39 16.14 -4.80 0.27
C LEU A 39 16.53 -6.23 0.67
N LEU A 40 15.56 -7.14 0.59
CA LEU A 40 15.76 -8.55 0.79
C LEU A 40 15.97 -9.24 -0.56
N THR A 41 17.14 -9.87 -0.73
CA THR A 41 17.41 -10.72 -1.90
C THR A 41 17.00 -12.15 -1.63
N VAL A 42 16.04 -12.65 -2.40
CA VAL A 42 15.55 -14.03 -2.30
C VAL A 42 16.27 -14.93 -3.32
N LYS A 43 16.75 -16.09 -2.88
CA LYS A 43 17.48 -17.02 -3.75
C LYS A 43 16.58 -17.52 -4.88
N GLY A 44 16.99 -17.22 -6.12
CA GLY A 44 16.26 -17.64 -7.32
C GLY A 44 15.38 -16.54 -7.92
N GLU A 45 15.17 -15.43 -7.20
CA GLU A 45 14.49 -14.25 -7.71
C GLU A 45 15.49 -13.32 -8.41
N SER A 46 15.01 -12.62 -9.45
CA SER A 46 15.80 -11.65 -10.22
C SER A 46 15.81 -10.26 -9.61
N GLN A 47 14.94 -10.01 -8.64
CA GLN A 47 14.65 -8.73 -8.03
C GLN A 47 14.66 -8.88 -6.50
N SER A 48 14.96 -7.79 -5.80
CA SER A 48 14.89 -7.74 -4.34
C SER A 48 13.50 -7.29 -3.87
N TYR A 49 13.11 -7.71 -2.69
CA TYR A 49 11.85 -7.28 -2.06
C TYR A 49 12.13 -6.10 -1.14
N ILE A 50 11.26 -5.09 -1.19
CA ILE A 50 11.19 -4.00 -0.24
C ILE A 50 10.59 -4.57 1.05
N ILE A 51 11.32 -4.45 2.15
CA ILE A 51 10.90 -4.88 3.48
C ILE A 51 11.10 -3.73 4.48
N ASP A 52 10.51 -3.87 5.67
CA ASP A 52 10.67 -2.91 6.76
C ASP A 52 12.13 -2.74 7.18
N ARG A 53 12.42 -1.61 7.83
CA ARG A 53 13.76 -1.30 8.34
C ARG A 53 13.78 -1.45 9.86
N GLY A 54 14.08 -2.67 10.31
CA GLY A 54 14.03 -3.01 11.73
C GLY A 54 12.60 -2.82 12.26
N GLU A 55 12.43 -1.98 13.27
CA GLU A 55 11.11 -1.66 13.86
C GLU A 55 10.40 -0.50 13.16
N THR A 56 11.00 0.13 12.13
CA THR A 56 10.35 1.22 11.40
C THR A 56 9.67 0.68 10.14
N PRO A 57 8.33 0.81 10.03
CA PRO A 57 7.62 0.31 8.86
C PRO A 57 8.05 0.95 7.55
N GLY A 58 7.99 0.15 6.50
CA GLY A 58 8.29 0.55 5.14
C GLY A 58 7.32 1.59 4.59
N LEU A 59 7.79 2.36 3.62
CA LEU A 59 6.98 3.30 2.86
C LEU A 59 7.32 3.12 1.39
N VAL A 60 6.33 3.00 0.53
CA VAL A 60 6.50 2.88 -0.92
C VAL A 60 5.64 3.93 -1.62
N ALA A 61 6.28 4.69 -2.51
CA ALA A 61 5.68 5.73 -3.31
C ALA A 61 5.99 5.51 -4.80
N ALA A 62 5.11 6.01 -5.65
CA ALA A 62 5.34 6.15 -7.08
C ALA A 62 5.76 7.58 -7.38
N ARG A 63 6.60 7.73 -8.41
CA ARG A 63 6.86 9.02 -9.05
C ARG A 63 6.63 8.93 -10.55
N ASP A 64 5.85 9.84 -11.10
CA ASP A 64 5.72 10.04 -12.54
C ASP A 64 6.92 10.85 -13.05
N PRO A 65 7.82 10.27 -13.86
CA PRO A 65 9.01 10.98 -14.34
C PRO A 65 8.66 12.10 -15.33
N GLU A 66 7.48 12.07 -15.95
CA GLU A 66 7.07 13.11 -16.92
C GLU A 66 6.51 14.36 -16.23
N SER A 67 5.64 14.17 -15.24
CA SER A 67 5.00 15.29 -14.53
C SER A 67 5.73 15.70 -13.24
N GLY A 68 6.52 14.80 -12.67
CA GLY A 68 7.12 14.96 -11.35
C GLY A 68 6.14 14.69 -10.19
N GLU A 69 4.93 14.23 -10.47
CA GLU A 69 3.95 13.86 -9.45
C GLU A 69 4.45 12.69 -8.61
N GLU A 70 4.26 12.79 -7.30
CA GLU A 70 4.56 11.74 -6.33
C GLU A 70 3.29 11.37 -5.56
N PHE A 71 3.06 10.07 -5.35
CA PHE A 71 1.94 9.59 -4.55
C PHE A 71 2.29 8.30 -3.81
N VAL A 72 1.69 8.11 -2.64
CA VAL A 72 1.93 6.93 -1.81
C VAL A 72 1.21 5.72 -2.41
N ILE A 73 1.95 4.62 -2.59
CA ILE A 73 1.39 3.32 -2.96
C ILE A 73 0.95 2.58 -1.69
N PHE A 74 1.85 2.53 -0.70
CA PHE A 74 1.67 1.82 0.55
C PHE A 74 2.52 2.44 1.65
N ASP A 75 1.93 2.66 2.82
CA ASP A 75 2.62 3.10 4.02
C ASP A 75 2.37 2.07 5.12
N GLY A 76 3.39 1.28 5.44
CA GLY A 76 3.29 0.21 6.43
C GLY A 76 3.15 0.68 7.86
N GLY A 77 3.11 2.00 8.13
CA GLY A 77 2.77 2.56 9.44
C GLY A 77 1.41 3.24 9.47
N GLN A 78 0.64 3.20 8.38
CA GLN A 78 -0.66 3.86 8.27
C GLN A 78 -1.74 3.03 7.57
N HIS A 79 -1.37 2.14 6.65
CA HIS A 79 -2.31 1.42 5.78
C HIS A 79 -2.45 -0.05 6.18
N GLY A 80 -3.65 -0.60 6.04
CA GLY A 80 -3.97 -1.97 6.44
C GLY A 80 -4.61 -2.07 7.81
N TYR A 81 -5.21 -3.22 8.09
CA TYR A 81 -5.96 -3.45 9.32
C TYR A 81 -5.10 -3.31 10.59
N ASP A 82 -3.93 -3.94 10.62
CA ASP A 82 -3.02 -3.87 11.77
C ASP A 82 -2.63 -2.42 12.09
N ASN A 83 -2.29 -1.62 11.08
CA ASN A 83 -1.93 -0.21 11.30
C ASN A 83 -3.11 0.68 11.70
N MET A 84 -4.33 0.23 11.44
CA MET A 84 -5.53 0.94 11.85
C MET A 84 -5.93 0.61 13.29
N PHE A 85 -5.68 -0.61 13.77
CA PHE A 85 -6.29 -1.12 15.00
C PHE A 85 -5.35 -1.84 15.98
N CYS A 86 -4.21 -2.35 15.52
CA CYS A 86 -3.31 -3.21 16.30
C CYS A 86 -1.97 -2.54 16.62
N ASP A 87 -1.32 -1.95 15.61
CA ASP A 87 0.07 -1.50 15.67
C ASP A 87 0.18 -0.02 16.00
N GLU A 88 0.80 0.29 17.13
CA GLU A 88 1.14 1.65 17.53
C GLU A 88 2.53 2.04 17.02
N HIS A 89 2.59 3.14 16.27
CA HIS A 89 3.84 3.68 15.74
C HIS A 89 4.17 5.04 16.35
N ASN A 90 5.46 5.33 16.52
CA ASN A 90 5.90 6.67 16.92
C ASN A 90 5.75 7.66 15.73
N PRO A 91 4.91 8.71 15.83
CA PRO A 91 4.70 9.64 14.72
C PRO A 91 5.98 10.33 14.25
N ALA A 92 6.94 10.56 15.15
CA ALA A 92 8.22 11.18 14.79
C ALA A 92 9.10 10.26 13.93
N GLN A 93 8.99 8.93 14.12
CA GLN A 93 9.68 7.97 13.26
C GLN A 93 9.01 7.89 11.89
N LEU A 94 7.67 7.86 11.84
CA LEU A 94 6.94 7.85 10.57
C LEU A 94 7.16 9.11 9.74
N ALA A 95 7.30 10.28 10.37
CA ALA A 95 7.56 11.55 9.69
C ALA A 95 8.96 11.63 9.05
N HIS A 96 9.93 10.81 9.47
CA HIS A 96 11.31 10.88 9.00
C HIS A 96 11.75 9.61 8.27
N ARG A 97 11.13 9.35 7.11
CA ARG A 97 11.42 8.19 6.24
C ARG A 97 11.92 8.64 4.87
N PRO A 98 13.21 9.00 4.73
CA PRO A 98 13.75 9.48 3.44
C PRO A 98 13.69 8.36 2.39
N LEU A 99 13.00 8.65 1.28
CA LEU A 99 12.85 7.70 0.20
C LEU A 99 14.14 7.58 -0.63
N GLN A 100 14.45 6.36 -1.05
CA GLN A 100 15.45 6.06 -2.06
C GLN A 100 14.79 5.40 -3.26
N ARG A 101 15.37 5.59 -4.45
CA ARG A 101 14.82 5.01 -5.68
C ARG A 101 15.10 3.51 -5.72
N TYR A 102 14.08 2.73 -6.03
CA TYR A 102 14.25 1.32 -6.38
C TYR A 102 14.82 1.25 -7.81
N GLU A 103 15.96 0.57 -7.98
CA GLU A 103 16.80 0.65 -9.17
C GLU A 103 16.25 -0.14 -10.38
N ILE A 104 15.07 0.27 -10.87
CA ILE A 104 14.44 -0.18 -12.11
C ILE A 104 14.08 1.02 -13.01
N PRO A 105 13.89 0.81 -14.32
CA PRO A 105 13.26 1.81 -15.18
C PRO A 105 11.83 2.10 -14.72
N ALA A 106 11.32 3.31 -15.02
CA ALA A 106 9.91 3.62 -14.84
C ALA A 106 9.06 2.55 -15.55
N SER A 107 8.16 1.92 -14.81
CA SER A 107 7.50 0.69 -15.21
C SER A 107 6.01 0.74 -14.88
N LYS A 108 5.23 -0.10 -15.55
CA LYS A 108 3.83 -0.32 -15.16
C LYS A 108 3.80 -1.02 -13.81
N LEU A 109 3.07 -0.44 -12.86
CA LEU A 109 2.92 -0.95 -11.51
C LEU A 109 1.54 -1.60 -11.34
N VAL A 110 1.54 -2.77 -10.71
CA VAL A 110 0.33 -3.55 -10.44
C VAL A 110 0.30 -3.91 -8.96
N LEU A 111 -0.83 -3.66 -8.33
CA LEU A 111 -1.13 -4.11 -6.97
C LEU A 111 -2.03 -5.33 -7.00
N GLU A 112 -1.83 -6.23 -6.04
CA GLU A 112 -2.80 -7.22 -5.61
C GLU A 112 -3.19 -6.91 -4.16
N LEU A 113 -4.48 -6.97 -3.86
CA LEU A 113 -5.04 -6.55 -2.57
C LEU A 113 -5.87 -7.69 -1.96
N GLY A 114 -5.71 -7.93 -0.65
CA GLY A 114 -6.57 -8.82 0.12
C GLY A 114 -7.65 -8.07 0.90
N TYR A 115 -8.80 -8.72 1.02
CA TYR A 115 -9.99 -8.23 1.71
C TYR A 115 -10.72 -9.44 2.32
N ASN A 116 -10.04 -10.27 3.11
CA ASN A 116 -10.65 -11.45 3.73
C ASN A 116 -11.19 -11.19 5.14
N ILE A 117 -10.94 -10.02 5.71
CA ILE A 117 -11.55 -9.59 6.97
C ILE A 117 -13.05 -9.43 6.77
N ASP A 118 -13.84 -10.14 7.56
CA ASP A 118 -15.29 -10.02 7.57
C ASP A 118 -15.71 -8.86 8.48
N TYR A 119 -15.65 -7.65 7.94
CA TYR A 119 -16.05 -6.46 8.70
C TYR A 119 -17.52 -6.45 9.11
N GLU A 120 -18.40 -7.19 8.42
CA GLU A 120 -19.81 -7.21 8.81
C GLU A 120 -20.01 -8.05 10.08
N ASP A 121 -19.27 -9.16 10.22
CA ASP A 121 -19.21 -9.94 11.46
C ASP A 121 -18.41 -9.21 12.56
N GLU A 122 -17.32 -8.54 12.21
CA GLU A 122 -16.49 -7.78 13.17
C GLU A 122 -17.14 -6.46 13.62
N LYS A 123 -18.19 -5.96 12.97
CA LYS A 123 -18.78 -4.66 13.32
C LYS A 123 -19.18 -4.55 14.79
N GLU A 124 -19.60 -5.66 15.40
CA GLU A 124 -19.97 -5.71 16.82
C GLU A 124 -18.78 -5.55 17.77
N SER A 125 -17.55 -5.81 17.32
CA SER A 125 -16.31 -5.61 18.08
C SER A 125 -15.80 -4.16 18.01
N PHE A 126 -16.28 -3.36 17.06
CA PHE A 126 -15.93 -1.95 16.91
C PHE A 126 -16.91 -1.01 17.60
N GLU A 127 -16.38 -0.06 18.36
CA GLU A 127 -17.17 1.05 18.93
C GLU A 127 -17.48 2.11 17.84
N VAL A 128 -18.47 1.82 16.99
CA VAL A 128 -18.98 2.75 15.98
C VAL A 128 -19.88 3.80 16.66
N ASP A 129 -19.58 5.08 16.44
CA ASP A 129 -20.35 6.18 17.04
C ASP A 129 -21.60 6.60 16.22
N GLU A 130 -22.33 7.61 16.72
CA GLU A 130 -23.53 8.14 16.05
C GLU A 130 -23.24 8.76 14.67
N ALA A 131 -21.98 9.08 14.36
CA ALA A 131 -21.54 9.59 13.08
C ALA A 131 -21.09 8.49 12.10
N ASP A 132 -21.26 7.21 12.45
CA ASP A 132 -20.80 6.04 11.71
C ASP A 132 -19.28 6.05 11.49
N THR A 133 -18.54 6.47 12.52
CA THR A 133 -17.07 6.49 12.55
C THR A 133 -16.52 5.60 13.66
N VAL A 134 -15.32 5.08 13.45
CA VAL A 134 -14.56 4.26 14.40
C VAL A 134 -13.27 4.98 14.78
N GLU A 135 -12.87 4.86 16.05
CA GLU A 135 -11.57 5.33 16.52
C GLU A 135 -10.46 4.36 16.12
N LEU A 136 -9.41 4.87 15.50
CA LEU A 136 -8.21 4.12 15.14
C LEU A 136 -7.23 4.08 16.31
N VAL A 137 -6.24 3.19 16.24
CA VAL A 137 -5.19 3.04 17.27
C VAL A 137 -4.39 4.33 17.52
N ASN A 138 -4.30 5.21 16.51
CA ASN A 138 -3.64 6.51 16.62
C ASN A 138 -4.53 7.63 17.23
N GLY A 139 -5.77 7.32 17.60
CA GLY A 139 -6.76 8.24 18.17
C GLY A 139 -7.53 9.09 17.14
N GLU A 140 -7.24 8.95 15.84
CA GLU A 140 -8.06 9.56 14.78
C GLU A 140 -9.36 8.80 14.59
N ARG A 141 -10.37 9.43 13.96
CA ARG A 141 -11.64 8.78 13.62
C ARG A 141 -11.77 8.62 12.12
N MET A 142 -12.25 7.45 11.70
CA MET A 142 -12.44 7.09 10.30
C MET A 142 -13.87 6.62 10.05
N PRO A 143 -14.53 7.04 8.95
CA PRO A 143 -15.85 6.52 8.57
C PRO A 143 -15.84 5.00 8.38
N TRP A 144 -16.90 4.31 8.81
CA TRP A 144 -17.01 2.85 8.73
C TRP A 144 -16.82 2.31 7.31
N GLU A 145 -17.41 2.97 6.31
CA GLU A 145 -17.23 2.57 4.90
C GLU A 145 -15.80 2.77 4.41
N GLN A 146 -15.04 3.70 4.99
CA GLN A 146 -13.62 3.85 4.70
C GLN A 146 -12.79 2.77 5.39
N VAL A 147 -13.12 2.40 6.64
CA VAL A 147 -12.48 1.28 7.36
C VAL A 147 -12.48 0.02 6.51
N LYS A 148 -13.62 -0.36 5.94
CA LYS A 148 -13.75 -1.56 5.08
C LYS A 148 -12.91 -1.50 3.81
N ARG A 149 -12.58 -0.30 3.34
CA ARG A 149 -11.83 -0.09 2.09
C ARG A 149 -10.33 -0.04 2.30
N ASP A 150 -9.92 0.53 3.43
CA ASP A 150 -8.53 0.86 3.78
C ASP A 150 -7.90 -0.20 4.68
N GLY A 151 -8.70 -0.88 5.50
CA GLY A 151 -8.30 -2.02 6.30
C GLY A 151 -8.23 -3.30 5.48
N ILE A 152 -7.33 -3.33 4.50
CA ILE A 152 -6.92 -4.55 3.80
C ILE A 152 -6.09 -5.44 4.73
N ASP A 153 -6.13 -6.74 4.50
CA ASP A 153 -5.30 -7.74 5.21
C ASP A 153 -4.04 -8.12 4.43
N TYR A 154 -3.94 -7.71 3.17
CA TYR A 154 -2.81 -8.08 2.31
C TYR A 154 -2.58 -7.05 1.21
N ILE A 155 -1.32 -6.80 0.91
CA ILE A 155 -0.90 -6.05 -0.28
C ILE A 155 0.37 -6.64 -0.89
N ALA A 156 0.36 -6.78 -2.21
CA ALA A 156 1.56 -7.04 -3.00
C ALA A 156 1.72 -6.03 -4.11
N LEU A 157 2.98 -5.64 -4.37
CA LEU A 157 3.35 -4.75 -5.46
C LEU A 157 4.22 -5.49 -6.47
N TYR A 158 3.87 -5.31 -7.74
CA TYR A 158 4.60 -5.83 -8.89
C TYR A 158 4.96 -4.70 -9.84
N TYR A 159 6.12 -4.81 -10.46
CA TYR A 159 6.42 -4.06 -11.68
C TYR A 159 6.40 -4.99 -12.90
N VAL A 160 6.06 -4.45 -14.06
CA VAL A 160 6.13 -5.16 -15.35
C VAL A 160 7.46 -4.84 -16.01
N ASN A 161 8.31 -5.85 -16.22
CA ASN A 161 9.61 -5.66 -16.86
C ASN A 161 9.51 -5.50 -18.39
N ASP A 162 10.67 -5.30 -19.03
CA ASP A 162 10.82 -5.16 -20.49
C ASP A 162 10.29 -6.34 -21.31
N LYS A 163 10.18 -7.53 -20.70
CA LYS A 163 9.61 -8.75 -21.30
C LYS A 163 8.11 -8.91 -21.03
N GLY A 164 7.48 -7.95 -20.36
CA GLY A 164 6.06 -8.03 -19.98
C GLY A 164 5.79 -8.96 -18.79
N LYS A 165 6.82 -9.45 -18.08
CA LYS A 165 6.65 -10.29 -16.89
C LYS A 165 6.42 -9.41 -15.67
N GLN A 166 5.39 -9.74 -14.88
CA GLN A 166 5.18 -9.16 -13.55
C GLN A 166 6.18 -9.77 -12.56
N LEU A 167 6.94 -8.91 -11.88
CA LEU A 167 7.93 -9.27 -10.87
C LEU A 167 7.54 -8.59 -9.55
N GLN A 168 7.38 -9.40 -8.51
CA GLN A 168 6.97 -8.92 -7.20
C GLN A 168 8.15 -8.26 -6.49
N ILE A 169 7.87 -7.13 -5.86
CA ILE A 169 8.86 -6.33 -5.11
C ILE A 169 8.38 -5.93 -3.73
N LEU A 170 7.11 -6.18 -3.38
CA LEU A 170 6.59 -6.04 -2.02
C LEU A 170 5.53 -7.11 -1.79
N ASP A 171 5.51 -7.65 -0.58
CA ASP A 171 4.54 -8.61 -0.08
C ASP A 171 4.36 -8.31 1.41
N ALA A 172 3.15 -7.90 1.83
CA ALA A 172 2.85 -7.56 3.21
C ALA A 172 1.49 -8.12 3.63
N GLU A 173 1.50 -8.92 4.70
CA GLU A 173 0.32 -9.33 5.46
C GLU A 173 0.04 -8.25 6.52
N LEU A 174 -1.23 -7.95 6.76
CA LEU A 174 -1.71 -6.78 7.51
C LEU A 174 -2.86 -7.11 8.48
N ALA A 175 -3.11 -8.40 8.74
CA ALA A 175 -4.06 -8.92 9.74
C ALA A 175 -3.78 -10.39 10.11
#